data_AF-A0A0A8XEN3-F1
#
_entry.id   AF-A0A0A8XEN3-F1
#
_cell.length_a   1.000
_cell.length_b   1.000
_cell.length_c   1.000
_cell.angle_alpha   90.00
_cell.angle_beta   90.00
_cell.angle_gamma   90.00
#
_symmetry.space_group_name_H-M   'P 1'
#
loop_
_entity.id
_entity.type
_entity.pdbx_description
1 polymer ?
#
loop_
_entity_poly.entity_id
_entity_poly.type
_entity_poly.pdbx_seq_one_letter_code
_entity_poly.pdbx_strand_id
1 'polypeptide(L)'
;MDNNFFKNIEKKTGVNMNDVFELANSLQNANFKDEQTVRGVIRRVSKMANKPVNKEMEDKIVESIVKDGKQLDFGQISKMINKK
;
A
#
# COMPACT_ATOMS: atom_id res chain seq x y z
N MET A 1 6.12 -18.48 9.03
CA MET A 1 5.74 -17.45 8.03
C MET A 1 6.35 -17.86 6.70
N ASP A 2 5.54 -18.03 5.67
CA ASP A 2 5.93 -18.70 4.43
C ASP A 2 6.98 -17.93 3.62
N ASN A 3 8.25 -18.35 3.76
CA ASN A 3 9.39 -17.88 2.96
C ASN A 3 9.12 -17.94 1.44
N ASN A 4 8.20 -18.81 0.99
CA ASN A 4 7.82 -18.93 -0.41
C ASN A 4 7.03 -17.71 -0.93
N PHE A 5 6.19 -17.09 -0.11
CA PHE A 5 5.47 -15.88 -0.51
C PHE A 5 6.43 -14.72 -0.77
N PHE A 6 7.33 -14.48 0.19
CA PHE A 6 8.34 -13.43 0.11
C PHE A 6 9.31 -13.64 -1.05
N LYS A 7 9.82 -14.85 -1.24
CA LYS A 7 10.68 -15.20 -2.40
C LYS A 7 9.97 -14.99 -3.73
N ASN A 8 8.67 -15.28 -3.82
CA ASN A 8 7.91 -15.09 -5.05
C ASN A 8 7.67 -13.61 -5.36
N ILE A 9 7.47 -12.77 -4.35
CA ILE A 9 7.37 -11.33 -4.55
C ILE A 9 8.73 -10.77 -4.96
N GLU A 10 9.81 -11.08 -4.24
CA GLU A 10 11.16 -10.66 -4.58
C GLU A 10 11.55 -11.04 -6.02
N LYS A 11 11.24 -12.26 -6.45
CA LYS A 11 11.46 -12.70 -7.84
C LYS A 11 10.62 -11.93 -8.86
N LYS A 12 9.38 -11.57 -8.52
CA LYS A 12 8.45 -10.89 -9.44
C LYS A 12 8.65 -9.38 -9.52
N THR A 13 9.06 -8.77 -8.42
CA THR A 13 9.19 -7.31 -8.30
C THR A 13 10.64 -6.85 -8.26
N GLY A 14 11.60 -7.75 -8.06
CA GLY A 14 13.01 -7.42 -7.84
C GLY A 14 13.29 -6.74 -6.50
N VAL A 15 12.31 -6.72 -5.60
CA VAL A 15 12.42 -6.02 -4.30
C VAL A 15 12.99 -6.93 -3.25
N ASN A 16 14.07 -6.49 -2.60
CA ASN A 16 14.63 -7.17 -1.44
C ASN A 16 13.67 -7.09 -0.25
N MET A 17 13.32 -8.24 0.32
CA MET A 17 12.41 -8.31 1.45
C MET A 17 12.97 -7.69 2.72
N ASN A 18 14.28 -7.71 2.91
CA ASN A 18 14.92 -7.03 4.04
C ASN A 18 14.62 -5.52 3.99
N ASP A 19 14.75 -4.89 2.83
CA ASP A 19 14.47 -3.47 2.64
C ASP A 19 12.99 -3.14 2.91
N VAL A 20 12.08 -4.06 2.55
CA VAL A 20 10.65 -3.94 2.85
C VAL A 20 10.38 -4.05 4.34
N PHE A 21 11.04 -4.97 5.05
CA PHE A 21 10.91 -5.11 6.51
C PHE A 21 11.48 -3.90 7.25
N GLU A 22 12.64 -3.39 6.85
CA GLU A 22 13.22 -2.16 7.40
C GLU A 22 12.30 -0.96 7.17
N LEU A 23 11.74 -0.84 5.96
CA LEU A 23 10.78 0.20 5.67
C LEU A 23 9.53 0.04 6.54
N ALA A 24 8.95 -1.15 6.63
CA ALA A 24 7.79 -1.40 7.49
C ALA A 24 8.06 -1.03 8.96
N ASN A 25 9.23 -1.40 9.48
CA ASN A 25 9.67 -1.02 10.84
C ASN A 25 9.80 0.49 11.01
N SER A 26 10.39 1.19 10.02
CA SER A 26 10.52 2.65 10.05
C SER A 26 9.17 3.37 9.99
N LEU A 27 8.14 2.71 9.44
CA LEU A 27 6.81 3.26 9.27
C LEU A 27 5.81 2.85 10.35
N GLN A 28 6.20 2.02 11.32
CA GLN A 28 5.31 1.64 12.44
C GLN A 28 4.81 2.84 13.24
N ASN A 29 5.59 3.93 13.29
CA ASN A 29 5.22 5.19 13.95
C ASN A 29 4.73 6.27 12.96
N ALA A 30 4.58 5.94 11.67
CA ALA A 30 4.17 6.91 10.67
C ALA A 30 2.66 7.20 10.74
N ASN A 31 2.28 8.45 10.51
CA ASN A 31 0.88 8.85 10.45
C ASN A 31 0.30 8.57 9.05
N PHE A 32 -0.31 7.40 8.87
CA PHE A 32 -0.97 7.03 7.61
C PHE A 32 -2.27 7.81 7.30
N LYS A 33 -2.69 8.72 8.19
CA LYS A 33 -3.78 9.66 7.92
C LYS A 33 -3.30 10.94 7.23
N ASP A 34 -2.00 11.17 7.22
CA ASP A 34 -1.40 12.32 6.53
C ASP A 34 -1.01 11.93 5.10
N GLU A 35 -1.66 12.57 4.12
CA GLU A 35 -1.41 12.38 2.70
C GLU A 35 0.07 12.62 2.34
N GLN A 36 0.74 13.58 2.96
CA GLN A 36 2.16 13.85 2.66
C GLN A 36 3.05 12.68 3.08
N THR A 37 2.81 12.15 4.28
CA THR A 37 3.49 10.95 4.80
C THR A 37 3.25 9.75 3.90
N VAL A 38 1.98 9.47 3.53
CA VAL A 38 1.62 8.33 2.66
C VAL A 38 2.26 8.47 1.27
N ARG A 39 2.21 9.66 0.68
CA ARG A 39 2.85 9.95 -0.62
C ARG A 39 4.36 9.71 -0.57
N GLY A 40 5.03 10.14 0.50
CA GLY A 40 6.45 9.90 0.72
C GLY A 40 6.81 8.41 0.78
N VAL A 41 5.97 7.61 1.44
CA VAL A 41 6.13 6.14 1.50
C VAL A 41 5.99 5.51 0.13
N ILE A 42 4.93 5.85 -0.62
CA ILE A 42 4.68 5.29 -1.95
C ILE A 42 5.87 5.55 -2.88
N ARG A 43 6.45 6.75 -2.85
CA ARG A 43 7.63 7.11 -3.65
C ARG A 43 8.89 6.32 -3.27
N ARG A 44 9.06 5.98 -2.00
CA ARG A 44 10.20 5.15 -1.54
C ARG A 44 10.03 3.72 -2.02
N VAL A 45 8.83 3.15 -1.86
CA VAL A 45 8.51 1.79 -2.33
C VAL A 45 8.61 1.69 -3.84
N SER A 46 8.12 2.68 -4.59
CA SER A 46 8.17 2.66 -6.06
C SER A 46 9.60 2.66 -6.60
N LYS A 47 10.48 3.44 -5.99
CA LYS A 47 11.92 3.44 -6.29
C LYS A 47 12.59 2.11 -5.96
N MET A 48 12.28 1.54 -4.79
CA MET A 48 12.78 0.24 -4.36
C MET A 48 12.33 -0.89 -5.28
N ALA A 49 11.08 -0.83 -5.76
CA ALA A 49 10.51 -1.78 -6.70
C ALA A 49 10.85 -1.49 -8.17
N ASN A 50 11.65 -0.47 -8.44
CA ASN A 50 11.97 0.03 -9.77
C ASN A 50 10.72 0.16 -10.67
N LYS A 51 9.59 0.54 -10.08
CA LYS A 51 8.30 0.62 -10.77
C LYS A 51 7.84 2.07 -10.75
N PRO A 52 7.84 2.77 -11.91
CA PRO A 52 7.38 4.14 -11.96
C PRO A 52 5.89 4.21 -11.63
N VAL A 53 5.52 5.16 -10.76
CA VAL A 53 4.13 5.45 -10.40
C VAL A 53 3.85 6.85 -10.93
N ASN A 54 2.85 6.98 -11.79
CA ASN A 54 2.42 8.29 -12.28
C ASN A 54 1.62 9.02 -11.18
N LYS A 55 1.49 10.34 -11.33
CA LYS A 55 0.82 11.19 -10.32
C LYS A 55 -0.61 10.73 -10.04
N GLU A 56 -1.36 10.36 -11.07
CA GLU A 56 -2.74 9.88 -10.93
C GLU A 56 -2.84 8.57 -10.12
N MET A 57 -1.93 7.62 -10.33
CA MET A 57 -1.89 6.37 -9.57
C MET A 57 -1.40 6.61 -8.15
N GLU A 58 -0.42 7.49 -7.95
CA GLU A 58 0.00 7.93 -6.63
C GLU A 58 -1.18 8.52 -5.85
N ASP A 59 -1.93 9.45 -6.46
CA ASP A 59 -3.09 10.10 -5.84
C ASP A 59 -4.20 9.10 -5.52
N LYS A 60 -4.48 8.12 -6.40
CA LYS A 60 -5.44 7.04 -6.12
C LYS A 60 -5.03 6.16 -4.94
N ILE A 61 -3.74 5.82 -4.84
CA ILE A 61 -3.23 5.00 -3.73
C ILE A 61 -3.29 5.80 -2.41
N VAL A 62 -2.88 7.07 -2.45
CA VAL A 62 -2.99 7.99 -1.31
C VAL A 62 -4.43 8.13 -0.86
N GLU A 63 -5.36 8.41 -1.78
CA GLU A 63 -6.79 8.55 -1.46
C GLU A 63 -7.30 7.26 -0.83
N SER A 64 -6.97 6.09 -1.40
CA SER A 64 -7.40 4.81 -0.83
C SER A 64 -6.88 4.62 0.60
N ILE A 65 -5.59 4.87 0.85
CA ILE A 65 -4.96 4.67 2.18
C ILE A 65 -5.51 5.67 3.22
N VAL A 66 -5.65 6.95 2.84
CA VAL A 66 -6.10 8.02 3.74
C VAL A 66 -7.61 7.91 4.00
N LYS A 67 -8.41 7.55 2.98
CA LYS A 67 -9.87 7.39 3.06
C LYS A 67 -10.29 6.11 3.76
N ASP A 68 -9.53 5.00 3.60
CA ASP A 68 -9.75 3.74 4.33
C ASP A 68 -9.32 3.78 5.80
N GLY A 69 -9.07 4.97 6.37
CA GLY A 69 -8.90 5.15 7.81
C GLY A 69 -10.10 4.70 8.67
N LYS A 70 -11.24 4.34 8.07
CA LYS A 70 -12.36 3.66 8.71
C LYS A 70 -13.08 2.74 7.71
N GLN A 71 -12.99 1.44 7.95
CA GLN A 71 -13.97 0.40 7.58
C GLN A 71 -14.59 0.55 6.19
N LEU A 72 -14.13 -0.27 5.23
CA LEU A 72 -15.02 -0.79 4.19
C LEU A 72 -16.27 -1.36 4.90
N ASP A 73 -17.32 -0.56 5.00
CA ASP A 73 -18.58 -0.96 5.62
C ASP A 73 -19.19 -2.02 4.70
N PHE A 74 -19.01 -3.28 5.08
CA PHE A 74 -19.61 -4.43 4.41
C PHE A 74 -21.13 -4.23 4.20
N GLY A 75 -21.79 -3.45 5.05
CA GLY A 75 -23.19 -3.07 4.89
C GLY A 75 -23.45 -2.17 3.67
N GLN A 76 -22.53 -1.29 3.31
CA GLN A 76 -22.65 -0.45 2.10
C GLN A 76 -22.43 -1.27 0.83
N ILE A 77 -21.47 -2.21 0.86
CA ILE A 77 -21.22 -3.16 -0.23
C ILE A 77 -22.43 -4.09 -0.42
N SER A 78 -22.99 -4.62 0.68
CA SER A 78 -24.19 -5.45 0.64
C SER A 78 -25.38 -4.72 0.00
N LYS A 79 -25.58 -3.43 0.30
CA LYS A 79 -26.68 -2.64 -0.29
C LYS A 79 -26.50 -2.36 -1.78
N MET A 80 -25.27 -2.29 -2.28
CA MET A 80 -24.99 -2.15 -3.71
C MET A 80 -25.19 -3.47 -4.47
N ILE A 81 -24.81 -4.61 -3.86
CA ILE A 81 -24.95 -5.94 -4.48
C ILE A 81 -26.42 -6.40 -4.49
N ASN A 82 -27.19 -6.06 -3.45
CA ASN A 82 -28.56 -6.55 -3.29
C ASN A 82 -29.63 -5.65 -3.91
N LYS A 83 -29.25 -4.55 -4.57
CA LYS A 83 -30.17 -3.79 -5.40
C LYS A 83 -30.29 -4.48 -6.77
N LYS A 84 -31.26 -5.38 -6.87
CA LYS A 84 -31.95 -5.68 -8.12
C LYS A 84 -32.56 -4.42 -8.71
#